data_AF-A0A975PIU5-F1
#
_entry.id   AF-A0A975PIU5-F1
#
_cell.length_a   1.000
_cell.length_b   1.000
_cell.length_c   1.000
_cell.angle_alpha   90.00
_cell.angle_beta   90.00
_cell.angle_gamma   90.00
#
_symmetry.space_group_name_H-M   'P 1'
#
loop_
_entity.id
_entity.type
_entity.pdbx_description
1 polymer ?
#
loop_
_entity_poly.entity_id
_entity_poly.type
_entity_poly.pdbx_seq_one_letter_code
_entity_poly.pdbx_strand_id
1 'polypeptide(L)'
;MLGNRHINLIIIILMIVTIIFTSIFILSPQSLGITPSSTTEVEYASRLFKKDEVAEISIKMKQEDWDWIIENALDEEYRSADITINGETFYNVGIRPKGNSSLRSVAQDDTTDRFSFKIKFDKYVKGQTYYGLDKFVINNMISDTTYMKEYLAYDLFEKMDIVTPLNSFTNININGEPWGLYLAVEATEESFLSRNFGNDYGSLYKPEDTGSSLKLADENHSSYQGIKDNAQIKITDKDFDKVVEMIKNLNSGTDLEKYLDVDEVLRYFAVNNLLVNLDSYVGNFNHNYLLYEKDGVFSILPWDLNMAFGGFQVRNGQQAVDFSINTPYSGNGENYPLISKLLEVPEYKEIYNKYLEEAVKLYFNSGLFKTTVTNLDNLINEYVKNDATAFYTYEQYTASLPVLKEFGKLRAKSVIAQLAGETTAGAVDLDLNALGSMGMGGAGGMAGPNRAGGGNNRDRPNNMGQPGNMPNDMGSENRLNNRNQDNMNMGNPPNVGNQENINRDNPPNNIQGGFMQDTINSENMEEIMEIIQTADGGELTDSQINKLKELGLDDTAIEFMKNIPSNMNLENFQNGPGRGGGFPGGDMGGGRNRSNTRNLIPSLIVTGVCTLIMILAIFFVYKFKRRKYIRGLAK
;
A
#
# COMPACT_ATOMS: atom_id res chain seq x y z
N MET A 1 2.33 -70.28 2.19
CA MET A 1 3.43 -69.77 1.32
C MET A 1 4.59 -69.14 2.12
N LEU A 2 4.85 -69.54 3.38
CA LEU A 2 5.87 -68.95 4.27
C LEU A 2 6.88 -70.02 4.76
N GLY A 3 7.43 -70.80 3.82
CA GLY A 3 8.28 -71.96 4.11
C GLY A 3 9.74 -71.83 3.67
N ASN A 4 10.13 -70.74 3.02
CA ASN A 4 11.48 -70.60 2.50
C ASN A 4 12.46 -70.16 3.60
N ARG A 5 13.47 -70.99 3.89
CA ARG A 5 14.54 -70.73 4.87
C ARG A 5 15.32 -69.42 4.61
N HIS A 6 15.29 -68.90 3.39
CA HIS A 6 15.95 -67.66 3.00
C HIS A 6 15.06 -66.40 3.19
N ILE A 7 13.77 -66.53 3.53
CA ILE A 7 12.86 -65.37 3.59
C ILE A 7 13.26 -64.35 4.67
N ASN A 8 13.74 -64.83 5.83
CA ASN A 8 14.26 -63.95 6.88
C ASN A 8 15.54 -63.23 6.45
N LEU A 9 16.39 -63.88 5.65
CA LEU A 9 17.62 -63.29 5.13
C LEU A 9 17.29 -62.19 4.10
N ILE A 10 16.32 -62.45 3.22
CA ILE A 10 15.80 -61.47 2.24
C ILE A 10 15.23 -60.25 2.95
N ILE A 11 14.44 -60.44 4.03
CA ILE A 11 13.89 -59.34 4.83
C ILE A 11 15.00 -58.51 5.49
N ILE A 12 16.03 -59.16 6.07
CA ILE A 12 17.18 -58.46 6.66
C ILE A 12 17.95 -57.66 5.60
N ILE A 13 18.20 -58.23 4.41
CA ILE A 13 18.88 -57.54 3.32
C ILE A 13 18.06 -56.32 2.85
N LEU A 14 16.75 -56.48 2.64
CA LEU A 14 15.86 -55.38 2.26
C LEU A 14 15.86 -54.27 3.32
N MET A 15 15.79 -54.60 4.61
CA MET A 15 15.86 -53.62 5.70
C MET A 15 17.21 -52.88 5.72
N ILE A 16 18.33 -53.57 5.53
CA ILE A 16 19.66 -52.93 5.45
C ILE A 16 19.73 -51.99 4.25
N VAL A 17 19.21 -52.40 3.09
CA VAL A 17 19.13 -51.54 1.90
C VAL A 17 18.25 -50.32 2.16
N THR A 18 17.07 -50.47 2.79
CA THR A 18 16.22 -49.33 3.16
C THR A 18 16.93 -48.38 4.13
N ILE A 19 17.60 -48.90 5.16
CA ILE A 19 18.34 -48.08 6.12
C ILE A 19 19.45 -47.30 5.39
N ILE A 20 20.30 -47.97 4.61
CA ILE A 20 21.38 -47.33 3.84
C ILE A 20 20.81 -46.26 2.90
N PHE A 21 19.72 -46.56 2.18
CA PHE A 21 19.07 -45.60 1.28
C PHE A 21 18.54 -44.37 2.04
N THR A 22 17.86 -44.57 3.17
CA THR A 22 17.40 -43.44 4.02
C THR A 22 18.55 -42.66 4.65
N SER A 23 19.66 -43.33 5.02
CA SER A 23 20.84 -42.65 5.55
C SER A 23 21.54 -41.81 4.48
N ILE A 24 21.65 -42.29 3.23
CA ILE A 24 22.18 -41.50 2.11
C ILE A 24 21.26 -40.30 1.82
N PHE A 25 19.95 -40.51 1.82
CA PHE A 25 18.94 -39.46 1.61
C PHE A 25 19.03 -38.34 2.67
N ILE A 26 19.31 -38.70 3.94
CA ILE A 26 19.40 -37.75 5.06
C ILE A 26 20.79 -37.08 5.14
N LEU A 27 21.87 -37.84 4.96
CA LEU A 27 23.24 -37.37 5.20
C LEU A 27 23.94 -36.79 3.96
N SER A 28 23.45 -37.08 2.75
CA SER A 28 24.08 -36.65 1.50
C SER A 28 23.05 -36.47 0.36
N PRO A 29 21.97 -35.68 0.53
CA PRO A 29 20.94 -35.49 -0.50
C PRO A 29 21.50 -35.01 -1.84
N GLN A 30 22.55 -34.17 -1.81
CA GLN A 30 23.29 -33.71 -2.99
C GLN A 30 23.84 -34.85 -3.86
N SER A 31 24.21 -36.00 -3.25
CA SER A 31 24.71 -37.17 -4.00
C SER A 31 23.63 -37.91 -4.81
N LEU A 32 22.36 -37.64 -4.53
CA LEU A 32 21.19 -38.15 -5.26
C LEU A 32 20.65 -37.13 -6.27
N GLY A 33 21.34 -36.01 -6.50
CA GLY A 33 20.83 -34.89 -7.30
C GLY A 33 19.74 -34.08 -6.58
N ILE A 34 19.46 -34.37 -5.31
CA ILE A 34 18.55 -33.58 -4.47
C ILE A 34 19.37 -32.42 -3.90
N THR A 35 19.49 -31.36 -4.70
CA THR A 35 19.76 -30.05 -4.13
C THR A 35 18.61 -29.68 -3.19
N PRO A 36 18.85 -28.88 -2.14
CA PRO A 36 17.77 -28.04 -1.62
C PRO A 36 17.16 -27.31 -2.83
N SER A 37 15.84 -27.14 -2.88
CA SER A 37 15.30 -26.18 -3.84
C SER A 37 15.97 -24.84 -3.54
N SER A 38 16.85 -24.41 -4.44
CA SER A 38 16.90 -22.99 -4.79
C SER A 38 15.45 -22.59 -4.96
N THR A 39 14.98 -21.65 -4.14
CA THR A 39 13.65 -21.04 -4.27
C THR A 39 13.51 -20.70 -5.74
N THR A 40 12.71 -21.50 -6.45
CA THR A 40 12.54 -21.34 -7.88
C THR A 40 11.79 -20.03 -7.98
N GLU A 41 12.48 -19.01 -8.48
CA GLU A 41 11.93 -17.67 -8.58
C GLU A 41 10.54 -17.79 -9.22
N VAL A 42 9.52 -17.39 -8.46
CA VAL A 42 8.12 -17.60 -8.85
C VAL A 42 7.92 -16.98 -10.23
N GLU A 43 7.37 -17.76 -11.16
CA GLU A 43 7.58 -17.52 -12.59
C GLU A 43 7.09 -16.14 -13.06
N TYR A 44 6.12 -15.54 -12.37
CA TYR A 44 5.69 -14.16 -12.60
C TYR A 44 6.77 -13.09 -12.36
N ALA A 45 7.67 -13.30 -11.41
CA ALA A 45 8.72 -12.35 -11.04
C ALA A 45 9.68 -12.13 -12.22
N SER A 46 10.23 -13.21 -12.77
CA SER A 46 11.12 -13.17 -13.93
C SER A 46 10.44 -12.79 -15.26
N ARG A 47 9.10 -12.74 -15.30
CA ARG A 47 8.31 -12.40 -16.50
C ARG A 47 7.81 -10.95 -16.53
N LEU A 48 7.33 -10.42 -15.40
CA LEU A 48 6.77 -9.07 -15.28
C LEU A 48 7.69 -8.12 -14.51
N PHE A 49 8.31 -8.59 -13.42
CA PHE A 49 9.06 -7.75 -12.48
C PHE A 49 10.57 -7.68 -12.74
N LYS A 50 10.96 -7.73 -14.01
CA LYS A 50 12.36 -7.54 -14.44
C LYS A 50 12.80 -6.10 -14.18
N LYS A 51 13.98 -5.94 -13.56
CA LYS A 51 14.51 -4.64 -13.10
C LYS A 51 15.30 -3.89 -14.19
N ASP A 52 15.69 -4.60 -15.24
CA ASP A 52 16.55 -4.18 -16.36
C ASP A 52 15.80 -4.08 -17.70
N GLU A 53 14.49 -4.36 -17.72
CA GLU A 53 13.61 -4.23 -18.87
C GLU A 53 12.34 -3.45 -18.48
N VAL A 54 11.75 -2.73 -19.44
CA VAL A 54 10.39 -2.18 -19.30
C VAL A 54 9.42 -3.19 -19.89
N ALA A 55 8.46 -3.68 -19.11
CA ALA A 55 7.47 -4.63 -19.63
C ALA A 55 6.36 -3.92 -20.41
N GLU A 56 5.88 -4.52 -21.49
CA GLU A 56 4.79 -3.99 -22.32
C GLU A 56 3.46 -4.58 -21.88
N ILE A 57 2.52 -3.70 -21.46
CA ILE A 57 1.16 -4.08 -21.05
C ILE A 57 0.14 -3.45 -22.01
N SER A 58 -0.58 -4.30 -22.74
CA SER A 58 -1.75 -3.89 -23.53
C SER A 58 -3.03 -4.20 -22.76
N ILE A 59 -3.85 -3.18 -22.54
CA ILE A 59 -5.17 -3.27 -21.92
C ILE A 59 -6.19 -3.16 -23.04
N LYS A 60 -6.95 -4.23 -23.31
CA LYS A 60 -8.00 -4.22 -24.32
C LYS A 60 -9.34 -4.52 -23.69
N MET A 61 -10.26 -3.57 -23.81
CA MET A 61 -11.64 -3.71 -23.32
C MET A 61 -12.59 -3.00 -24.28
N LYS A 62 -13.90 -3.06 -24.00
CA LYS A 62 -14.83 -2.23 -24.78
C LYS A 62 -14.67 -0.77 -24.39
N GLN A 63 -14.92 0.12 -25.35
CA GLN A 63 -14.90 1.56 -25.06
C GLN A 63 -15.96 1.94 -24.00
N GLU A 64 -17.17 1.36 -24.06
CA GLU A 64 -18.22 1.59 -23.05
C GLU A 64 -17.81 1.20 -21.62
N ASP A 65 -16.99 0.15 -21.47
CA ASP A 65 -16.49 -0.28 -20.16
C ASP A 65 -15.32 0.58 -19.68
N TRP A 66 -14.54 1.15 -20.61
CA TRP A 66 -13.43 2.08 -20.32
C TRP A 66 -13.96 3.45 -19.90
N ASP A 67 -14.85 4.04 -20.71
CA ASP A 67 -15.50 5.32 -20.43
C ASP A 67 -16.20 5.26 -19.06
N TRP A 68 -16.89 4.15 -18.76
CA TRP A 68 -17.48 3.92 -17.43
C TRP A 68 -16.44 3.90 -16.30
N ILE A 69 -15.29 3.26 -16.50
CA ILE A 69 -14.19 3.20 -15.51
C ILE A 69 -13.65 4.59 -15.18
N ILE A 70 -13.59 5.49 -16.18
CA ILE A 70 -13.12 6.87 -16.01
C ILE A 70 -14.19 7.71 -15.31
N GLU A 71 -15.44 7.68 -15.81
CA GLU A 71 -16.56 8.45 -15.25
C GLU A 71 -16.91 8.05 -13.80
N ASN A 72 -16.67 6.80 -13.41
CA ASN A 72 -17.04 6.24 -12.11
C ASN A 72 -15.80 5.78 -11.32
N ALA A 73 -14.64 6.42 -11.55
CA ALA A 73 -13.36 5.96 -11.00
C ALA A 73 -13.33 5.87 -9.45
N LEU A 74 -14.10 6.72 -8.77
CA LEU A 74 -14.22 6.76 -7.31
C LEU A 74 -14.92 5.53 -6.72
N ASP A 75 -15.73 4.81 -7.50
CA ASP A 75 -16.46 3.63 -7.01
C ASP A 75 -15.56 2.39 -6.84
N GLU A 76 -14.34 2.43 -7.40
CA GLU A 76 -13.39 1.32 -7.43
C GLU A 76 -14.03 -0.02 -7.89
N GLU A 77 -15.01 0.02 -8.81
CA GLU A 77 -15.55 -1.20 -9.40
C GLU A 77 -14.62 -1.79 -10.46
N TYR A 78 -14.57 -3.11 -10.49
CA TYR A 78 -13.92 -3.83 -11.59
C TYR A 78 -14.79 -3.83 -12.86
N ARG A 79 -14.12 -3.67 -14.01
CA ARG A 79 -14.62 -4.10 -15.33
C ARG A 79 -13.67 -5.16 -15.91
N SER A 80 -14.15 -5.88 -16.92
CA SER A 80 -13.44 -6.99 -17.56
C SER A 80 -12.60 -6.49 -18.74
N ALA A 81 -11.34 -6.89 -18.80
CA ALA A 81 -10.42 -6.59 -19.88
C ALA A 81 -9.61 -7.81 -20.30
N ASP A 82 -9.15 -7.83 -21.54
CA ASP A 82 -8.08 -8.70 -22.01
C ASP A 82 -6.75 -7.97 -21.76
N ILE A 83 -5.89 -8.58 -20.94
CA ILE A 83 -4.60 -7.99 -20.54
C ILE A 83 -3.49 -8.79 -21.22
N THR A 84 -2.69 -8.13 -22.05
CA THR A 84 -1.53 -8.75 -22.70
C THR A 84 -0.24 -8.23 -22.07
N ILE A 85 0.56 -9.12 -21.49
CA ILE A 85 1.85 -8.78 -20.87
C ILE A 85 2.96 -9.41 -21.72
N ASN A 86 3.88 -8.62 -22.25
CA ASN A 86 5.02 -9.06 -23.05
C ASN A 86 4.62 -10.01 -24.22
N GLY A 87 3.45 -9.75 -24.83
CA GLY A 87 2.90 -10.53 -25.94
C GLY A 87 1.99 -11.70 -25.58
N GLU A 88 1.80 -12.01 -24.29
CA GLU A 88 0.92 -13.09 -23.82
C GLU A 88 -0.41 -12.55 -23.24
N THR A 89 -1.54 -12.94 -23.84
CA THR A 89 -2.88 -12.42 -23.50
C THR A 89 -3.62 -13.29 -22.49
N PHE A 90 -4.11 -12.65 -21.42
CA PHE A 90 -4.98 -13.21 -20.40
C PHE A 90 -6.38 -12.59 -20.56
N TYR A 91 -7.40 -13.44 -20.72
CA TYR A 91 -8.77 -13.02 -21.04
C TYR A 91 -9.64 -12.89 -19.79
N ASN A 92 -10.49 -11.86 -19.77
CA ASN A 92 -11.43 -11.54 -18.68
C ASN A 92 -10.74 -11.28 -17.32
N VAL A 93 -9.64 -10.55 -17.35
CA VAL A 93 -8.95 -10.04 -16.16
C VAL A 93 -9.73 -8.84 -15.61
N GLY A 94 -9.81 -8.71 -14.29
CA GLY A 94 -10.40 -7.53 -13.67
C GLY A 94 -9.43 -6.35 -13.65
N ILE A 95 -9.85 -5.21 -14.19
CA ILE A 95 -9.17 -3.92 -14.04
C ILE A 95 -10.10 -2.92 -13.33
N ARG A 96 -9.52 -2.06 -12.48
CA ARG A 96 -10.18 -0.91 -11.87
C ARG A 96 -9.19 0.21 -11.52
N PRO A 97 -9.60 1.49 -11.45
CA PRO A 97 -8.82 2.54 -10.78
C PRO A 97 -8.52 2.18 -9.32
N LYS A 98 -7.46 2.76 -8.75
CA LYS A 98 -7.10 2.61 -7.32
C LYS A 98 -6.52 3.88 -6.72
N GLY A 99 -6.68 4.01 -5.40
CA GLY A 99 -5.97 4.99 -4.58
C GLY A 99 -6.90 5.66 -3.56
N ASN A 100 -6.37 6.63 -2.83
CA ASN A 100 -7.16 7.50 -1.95
C ASN A 100 -7.03 8.96 -2.45
N SER A 101 -6.04 9.70 -1.95
CA SER A 101 -5.72 11.06 -2.42
C SER A 101 -5.48 11.10 -3.93
N SER A 102 -4.58 10.26 -4.43
CA SER A 102 -4.22 10.18 -5.87
C SER A 102 -5.40 9.88 -6.80
N LEU A 103 -6.31 9.00 -6.38
CA LEU A 103 -7.53 8.68 -7.12
C LEU A 103 -8.48 9.88 -7.17
N ARG A 104 -8.69 10.55 -6.04
CA ARG A 104 -9.54 11.75 -5.94
C ARG A 104 -8.97 12.92 -6.72
N SER A 105 -7.64 13.13 -6.69
CA SER A 105 -6.98 14.20 -7.43
C SER A 105 -7.15 14.05 -8.94
N VAL A 106 -6.93 12.84 -9.50
CA VAL A 106 -7.14 12.59 -10.94
C VAL A 106 -8.63 12.70 -11.30
N ALA A 107 -9.54 12.16 -10.49
CA ALA A 107 -10.98 12.26 -10.73
C ALA A 107 -11.55 13.70 -10.64
N GLN A 108 -10.78 14.66 -10.13
CA GLN A 108 -11.14 16.07 -10.03
C GLN A 108 -10.41 16.96 -11.05
N ASP A 109 -9.48 16.41 -11.82
CA ASP A 109 -8.68 17.12 -12.83
C ASP A 109 -9.20 16.80 -14.23
N ASP A 110 -9.92 17.74 -14.85
CA ASP A 110 -10.49 17.59 -16.19
C ASP A 110 -9.45 17.57 -17.32
N THR A 111 -8.16 17.68 -17.00
CA THR A 111 -7.05 17.61 -17.94
C THR A 111 -6.37 16.24 -18.03
N THR A 112 -6.69 15.29 -17.15
CA THR A 112 -6.01 13.98 -17.10
C THR A 112 -6.86 12.81 -16.61
N ASP A 113 -6.89 11.74 -17.40
CA ASP A 113 -7.49 10.45 -17.06
C ASP A 113 -6.46 9.45 -16.47
N ARG A 114 -5.27 9.92 -16.08
CA ARG A 114 -4.11 9.06 -15.73
C ARG A 114 -4.23 8.44 -14.33
N PHE A 115 -5.22 7.58 -14.13
CA PHE A 115 -5.41 6.84 -12.88
C PHE A 115 -4.33 5.76 -12.66
N SER A 116 -4.01 5.46 -11.40
CA SER A 116 -3.38 4.18 -11.06
C SER A 116 -4.42 3.07 -11.17
N PHE A 117 -4.05 1.87 -11.65
CA PHE A 117 -4.98 0.74 -11.76
C PHE A 117 -4.56 -0.47 -10.93
N LYS A 118 -5.55 -1.29 -10.53
CA LYS A 118 -5.38 -2.60 -9.88
C LYS A 118 -5.87 -3.69 -10.84
N ILE A 119 -4.99 -4.62 -11.17
CA ILE A 119 -5.21 -5.70 -12.14
C ILE A 119 -5.31 -7.02 -11.36
N LYS A 120 -6.42 -7.76 -11.50
CA LYS A 120 -6.74 -8.99 -10.74
C LYS A 120 -7.20 -10.11 -11.69
N PHE A 121 -6.40 -11.17 -11.84
CA PHE A 121 -6.62 -12.25 -12.82
C PHE A 121 -7.81 -13.14 -12.47
N ASP A 122 -7.96 -13.55 -11.20
CA ASP A 122 -9.04 -14.43 -10.75
C ASP A 122 -10.41 -13.73 -10.59
N LYS A 123 -10.51 -12.43 -10.89
CA LYS A 123 -11.72 -11.61 -10.63
C LYS A 123 -12.97 -12.14 -11.33
N TYR A 124 -12.85 -12.58 -12.59
CA TYR A 124 -13.96 -13.16 -13.36
C TYR A 124 -13.70 -14.62 -13.77
N VAL A 125 -12.44 -15.08 -13.76
CA VAL A 125 -12.06 -16.46 -14.07
C VAL A 125 -11.42 -17.10 -12.83
N LYS A 126 -12.22 -17.80 -12.03
CA LYS A 126 -11.77 -18.38 -10.76
C LYS A 126 -10.48 -19.21 -10.91
N GLY A 127 -9.43 -18.81 -10.20
CA GLY A 127 -8.13 -19.49 -10.21
C GLY A 127 -7.23 -19.17 -11.41
N GLN A 128 -7.59 -18.22 -12.27
CA GLN A 128 -6.67 -17.64 -13.24
C GLN A 128 -5.61 -16.81 -12.49
N THR A 129 -4.34 -17.01 -12.84
CA THR A 129 -3.20 -16.24 -12.33
C THR A 129 -2.26 -15.94 -13.48
N TYR A 130 -1.52 -14.84 -13.41
CA TYR A 130 -0.32 -14.68 -14.22
C TYR A 130 0.82 -15.45 -13.55
N TYR A 131 1.01 -16.72 -13.92
CA TYR A 131 2.13 -17.54 -13.45
C TYR A 131 2.32 -17.60 -11.92
N GLY A 132 1.21 -17.63 -11.16
CA GLY A 132 1.19 -17.60 -9.69
C GLY A 132 0.90 -16.22 -9.06
N LEU A 133 0.89 -15.14 -9.84
CA LEU A 133 0.44 -13.82 -9.43
C LEU A 133 -1.08 -13.71 -9.63
N ASP A 134 -1.82 -13.49 -8.54
CA ASP A 134 -3.27 -13.25 -8.58
C ASP A 134 -3.56 -11.78 -8.94
N LYS A 135 -2.72 -10.85 -8.47
CA LYS A 135 -2.96 -9.42 -8.54
C LYS A 135 -1.68 -8.59 -8.54
N PHE A 136 -1.71 -7.48 -9.27
CA PHE A 136 -0.72 -6.40 -9.15
C PHE A 136 -1.38 -5.04 -9.33
N VAL A 137 -0.63 -3.98 -9.05
CA VAL A 137 -1.02 -2.60 -9.34
C VAL A 137 -0.07 -1.97 -10.34
N ILE A 138 -0.56 -0.99 -11.08
CA ILE A 138 0.24 -0.10 -11.93
C ILE A 138 0.04 1.32 -11.43
N ASN A 139 1.08 1.88 -10.81
CA ASN A 139 1.10 3.20 -10.20
C ASN A 139 1.44 4.27 -11.26
N ASN A 140 0.66 5.35 -11.27
CA ASN A 140 0.67 6.41 -12.28
C ASN A 140 1.80 7.46 -12.14
N MET A 141 2.68 7.32 -11.14
CA MET A 141 3.76 8.26 -10.82
C MET A 141 3.31 9.67 -10.43
N ILE A 142 2.09 9.81 -9.90
CA ILE A 142 1.60 11.10 -9.40
C ILE A 142 2.50 11.64 -8.28
N SER A 143 2.75 12.95 -8.34
CA SER A 143 3.67 13.66 -7.42
C SER A 143 5.14 13.20 -7.47
N ASP A 144 5.57 12.51 -8.53
CA ASP A 144 6.97 12.17 -8.78
C ASP A 144 7.46 12.64 -10.17
N THR A 145 8.11 13.80 -10.22
CA THR A 145 8.74 14.33 -11.45
C THR A 145 9.85 13.43 -11.98
N THR A 146 10.44 12.60 -11.11
CA THR A 146 11.59 11.74 -11.44
C THR A 146 11.18 10.38 -12.00
N TYR A 147 9.91 9.97 -11.82
CA TYR A 147 9.40 8.60 -12.07
C TYR A 147 10.12 7.49 -11.25
N MET A 148 11.05 7.81 -10.35
CA MET A 148 11.95 6.84 -9.72
C MET A 148 11.83 6.73 -8.20
N LYS A 149 11.10 7.63 -7.50
CA LYS A 149 11.14 7.70 -6.02
C LYS A 149 10.66 6.40 -5.37
N GLU A 150 9.53 5.84 -5.84
CA GLU A 150 9.00 4.59 -5.29
C GLU A 150 9.95 3.39 -5.56
N TYR A 151 10.48 3.27 -6.79
CA TYR A 151 11.45 2.24 -7.14
C TYR A 151 12.71 2.33 -6.26
N LEU A 152 13.32 3.52 -6.15
CA LEU A 152 14.56 3.75 -5.41
C LEU A 152 14.38 3.53 -3.90
N ALA A 153 13.18 3.80 -3.39
CA ALA A 153 12.84 3.51 -2.01
C ALA A 153 12.77 2.00 -1.77
N TYR A 154 12.03 1.23 -2.58
CA TYR A 154 12.02 -0.23 -2.47
C TYR A 154 13.42 -0.85 -2.69
N ASP A 155 14.21 -0.32 -3.62
CA ASP A 155 15.60 -0.76 -3.90
C ASP A 155 16.53 -0.59 -2.68
N LEU A 156 16.30 0.43 -1.85
CA LEU A 156 17.03 0.61 -0.59
C LEU A 156 16.47 -0.26 0.55
N PHE A 157 15.14 -0.42 0.67
CA PHE A 157 14.55 -1.37 1.64
C PHE A 157 15.04 -2.80 1.41
N GLU A 158 15.04 -3.26 0.15
CA GLU A 158 15.54 -4.59 -0.24
C GLU A 158 17.04 -4.76 0.09
N LYS A 159 17.87 -3.72 -0.09
CA LYS A 159 19.29 -3.73 0.26
C LYS A 159 19.57 -3.64 1.77
N MET A 160 18.58 -3.29 2.56
CA MET A 160 18.60 -3.35 4.03
C MET A 160 17.85 -4.59 4.54
N ASP A 161 17.78 -5.67 3.73
CA ASP A 161 17.18 -6.96 4.08
C ASP A 161 15.72 -6.87 4.60
N ILE A 162 14.94 -5.90 4.10
CA ILE A 162 13.51 -5.77 4.39
C ILE A 162 12.70 -6.31 3.22
N VAL A 163 11.67 -7.10 3.51
CA VAL A 163 10.79 -7.68 2.49
C VAL A 163 9.98 -6.60 1.79
N THR A 164 10.12 -6.49 0.47
CA THR A 164 9.40 -5.54 -0.39
C THR A 164 8.52 -6.26 -1.43
N PRO A 165 7.43 -5.62 -1.90
CA PRO A 165 6.74 -6.06 -3.11
C PRO A 165 7.67 -5.91 -4.32
N LEU A 166 7.64 -6.90 -5.21
CA LEU A 166 8.35 -6.79 -6.49
C LEU A 166 7.82 -5.60 -7.28
N ASN A 167 8.71 -4.92 -7.99
CA ASN A 167 8.35 -3.75 -8.78
C ASN A 167 9.27 -3.58 -10.00
N SER A 168 8.69 -3.13 -11.10
CA SER A 168 9.35 -2.87 -12.38
C SER A 168 8.65 -1.77 -13.15
N PHE A 169 9.35 -1.16 -14.10
CA PHE A 169 8.74 -0.20 -15.03
C PHE A 169 7.93 -0.93 -16.10
N THR A 170 6.76 -0.37 -16.44
CA THR A 170 5.88 -0.93 -17.47
C THR A 170 5.33 0.15 -18.37
N ASN A 171 5.46 -0.03 -19.68
CA ASN A 171 4.83 0.82 -20.67
C ASN A 171 3.45 0.28 -21.02
N ILE A 172 2.47 1.17 -21.13
CA ILE A 172 1.05 0.81 -21.25
C ILE A 172 0.46 1.35 -22.55
N ASN A 173 -0.37 0.54 -23.19
CA ASN A 173 -1.29 0.95 -24.24
C ASN A 173 -2.72 0.49 -23.92
N ILE A 174 -3.71 1.28 -24.30
CA ILE A 174 -5.13 1.05 -23.99
C ILE A 174 -5.93 1.07 -25.29
N ASN A 175 -6.66 -0.01 -25.56
CA ASN A 175 -7.40 -0.26 -26.81
C ASN A 175 -6.56 -0.10 -28.10
N GLY A 176 -5.23 -0.22 -28.00
CA GLY A 176 -4.27 -0.07 -29.10
C GLY A 176 -3.60 1.31 -29.20
N GLU A 177 -4.04 2.29 -28.41
CA GLU A 177 -3.44 3.62 -28.36
C GLU A 177 -2.37 3.71 -27.24
N PRO A 178 -1.23 4.40 -27.45
CA PRO A 178 -0.23 4.62 -26.41
C PRO A 178 -0.82 5.37 -25.20
N TRP A 179 -0.43 4.95 -23.99
CA TRP A 179 -0.93 5.55 -22.75
C TRP A 179 0.20 6.17 -21.91
N GLY A 180 1.22 5.39 -21.53
CA GLY A 180 2.38 5.92 -20.82
C GLY A 180 3.14 4.91 -19.95
N LEU A 181 4.15 5.42 -19.24
CA LEU A 181 5.06 4.67 -18.38
C LEU A 181 4.60 4.68 -16.92
N TYR A 182 4.42 3.49 -16.35
CA TYR A 182 3.93 3.25 -15.00
C TYR A 182 4.93 2.41 -14.20
N LEU A 183 4.81 2.37 -12.88
CA LEU A 183 5.46 1.35 -12.05
C LEU A 183 4.48 0.21 -11.78
N ALA A 184 4.76 -1.00 -12.27
CA ALA A 184 4.07 -2.17 -11.78
C ALA A 184 4.63 -2.52 -10.39
N VAL A 185 3.73 -2.79 -9.44
CA VAL A 185 4.06 -3.24 -8.08
C VAL A 185 3.18 -4.45 -7.75
N GLU A 186 3.81 -5.51 -7.25
CA GLU A 186 3.16 -6.72 -6.74
C GLU A 186 2.14 -6.37 -5.65
N ALA A 187 0.94 -6.97 -5.71
CA ALA A 187 -0.04 -6.77 -4.64
C ALA A 187 0.38 -7.56 -3.40
N THR A 188 0.31 -6.92 -2.24
CA THR A 188 0.71 -7.49 -0.94
C THR A 188 -0.40 -8.36 -0.35
N GLU A 189 -0.75 -9.42 -1.08
CA GLU A 189 -1.77 -10.41 -0.75
C GLU A 189 -1.16 -11.84 -0.80
N GLU A 190 -1.93 -12.87 -1.16
CA GLU A 190 -1.52 -14.28 -1.03
C GLU A 190 -0.27 -14.65 -1.85
N SER A 191 -0.08 -14.10 -3.06
CA SER A 191 1.10 -14.39 -3.90
C SER A 191 2.38 -13.83 -3.27
N PHE A 192 2.34 -12.58 -2.80
CA PHE A 192 3.42 -11.91 -2.09
C PHE A 192 3.80 -12.66 -0.81
N LEU A 193 2.80 -13.07 -0.01
CA LEU A 193 3.04 -13.83 1.21
C LEU A 193 3.65 -15.20 0.92
N SER A 194 3.14 -15.90 -0.09
CA SER A 194 3.68 -17.21 -0.51
C SER A 194 5.11 -17.11 -1.04
N ARG A 195 5.43 -16.03 -1.79
CA ARG A 195 6.78 -15.79 -2.34
C ARG A 195 7.82 -15.55 -1.25
N ASN A 196 7.49 -14.73 -0.24
CA ASN A 196 8.46 -14.29 0.77
C ASN A 196 8.51 -15.21 2.00
N PHE A 197 7.38 -15.76 2.43
CA PHE A 197 7.26 -16.51 3.69
C PHE A 197 6.84 -17.98 3.49
N GLY A 198 6.55 -18.39 2.25
CA GLY A 198 6.14 -19.76 1.91
C GLY A 198 4.67 -20.06 2.26
N ASN A 199 4.22 -21.28 2.00
CA ASN A 199 2.81 -21.68 2.13
C ASN A 199 2.28 -21.73 3.58
N ASP A 200 3.13 -21.56 4.59
CA ASP A 200 2.75 -21.39 6.00
C ASP A 200 3.06 -19.95 6.43
N TYR A 201 2.68 -18.98 5.60
CA TYR A 201 2.80 -17.56 5.92
C TYR A 201 1.93 -17.16 7.12
N GLY A 202 2.25 -16.01 7.71
CA GLY A 202 1.54 -15.39 8.82
C GLY A 202 0.41 -14.44 8.39
N SER A 203 -0.16 -13.71 9.33
CA SER A 203 -1.21 -12.71 9.07
C SER A 203 -0.59 -11.43 8.50
N LEU A 204 -1.25 -10.78 7.54
CA LEU A 204 -0.80 -9.50 6.99
C LEU A 204 -1.92 -8.47 7.09
N TYR A 205 -1.58 -7.30 7.63
CA TYR A 205 -2.48 -6.17 7.80
C TYR A 205 -1.90 -4.96 7.07
N LYS A 206 -2.78 -4.13 6.50
CA LYS A 206 -2.43 -2.80 6.01
C LYS A 206 -3.17 -1.76 6.87
N PRO A 207 -2.59 -1.29 7.99
CA PRO A 207 -3.25 -0.31 8.85
C PRO A 207 -3.64 0.96 8.09
N GLU A 208 -4.90 1.35 8.23
CA GLU A 208 -5.52 2.56 7.70
C GLU A 208 -6.52 3.04 8.77
N ASP A 209 -6.75 4.35 8.89
CA ASP A 209 -7.69 4.93 9.88
C ASP A 209 -7.48 4.44 11.34
N THR A 210 -8.52 3.90 11.98
CA THR A 210 -8.57 3.67 13.43
C THR A 210 -7.58 2.60 13.90
N GLY A 211 -6.64 3.02 14.76
CA GLY A 211 -5.59 2.17 15.34
C GLY A 211 -4.27 2.19 14.57
N SER A 212 -4.19 2.89 13.42
CA SER A 212 -3.00 2.92 12.56
C SER A 212 -1.73 3.50 13.23
N SER A 213 -1.88 4.33 14.26
CA SER A 213 -0.78 4.83 15.10
C SER A 213 -0.15 3.78 16.02
N LEU A 214 -0.81 2.63 16.22
CA LEU A 214 -0.42 1.57 17.19
C LEU A 214 -0.34 2.07 18.64
N LYS A 215 -1.05 3.16 18.96
CA LYS A 215 -1.24 3.69 20.31
C LYS A 215 -2.27 2.86 21.06
N LEU A 216 -1.98 2.51 22.32
CA LEU A 216 -2.92 1.79 23.16
C LEU A 216 -4.09 2.71 23.56
N ALA A 217 -5.27 2.46 23.00
CA ALA A 217 -6.52 3.11 23.41
C ALA A 217 -7.20 2.30 24.52
N ASP A 218 -7.54 1.05 24.22
CA ASP A 218 -7.98 0.02 25.16
C ASP A 218 -7.60 -1.38 24.63
N GLU A 219 -8.19 -2.45 25.18
CA GLU A 219 -7.96 -3.83 24.73
C GLU A 219 -9.12 -4.39 23.87
N ASN A 220 -9.99 -3.52 23.32
CA ASN A 220 -11.13 -3.91 22.50
C ASN A 220 -10.81 -3.89 21.00
N HIS A 221 -11.30 -4.89 20.25
CA HIS A 221 -11.09 -4.98 18.80
C HIS A 221 -11.62 -3.78 18.00
N SER A 222 -12.69 -3.13 18.47
CA SER A 222 -13.27 -1.93 17.84
C SER A 222 -12.32 -0.75 17.78
N SER A 223 -11.39 -0.63 18.73
CA SER A 223 -10.42 0.47 18.82
C SER A 223 -9.28 0.35 17.81
N TYR A 224 -9.20 -0.77 17.10
CA TYR A 224 -8.20 -1.09 16.08
C TYR A 224 -8.86 -1.58 14.78
N GLN A 225 -10.13 -1.22 14.57
CA GLN A 225 -10.94 -1.73 13.47
C GLN A 225 -10.34 -1.42 12.09
N GLY A 226 -9.63 -0.30 11.96
CA GLY A 226 -8.90 0.09 10.74
C GLY A 226 -7.72 -0.82 10.41
N ILE A 227 -7.09 -1.46 11.40
CA ILE A 227 -6.14 -2.57 11.18
C ILE A 227 -6.89 -3.84 10.75
N LYS A 228 -8.00 -4.13 11.44
CA LYS A 228 -8.75 -5.40 11.33
C LYS A 228 -9.42 -5.58 9.98
N ASP A 229 -10.14 -4.55 9.51
CA ASP A 229 -10.86 -4.58 8.23
C ASP A 229 -9.92 -4.54 7.02
N ASN A 230 -8.70 -4.04 7.22
CA ASN A 230 -7.65 -4.02 6.20
C ASN A 230 -6.62 -5.16 6.35
N ALA A 231 -7.05 -6.29 6.94
CA ALA A 231 -6.32 -7.55 6.81
C ALA A 231 -6.28 -8.00 5.34
N GLN A 232 -5.10 -8.25 4.80
CA GLN A 232 -4.89 -8.65 3.39
C GLN A 232 -5.20 -10.14 3.15
N ILE A 233 -5.38 -10.91 4.22
CA ILE A 233 -5.88 -12.29 4.20
C ILE A 233 -7.02 -12.46 5.20
N LYS A 234 -7.75 -13.57 5.10
CA LYS A 234 -8.87 -13.87 6.00
C LYS A 234 -8.39 -14.29 7.40
N ILE A 235 -8.63 -13.43 8.39
CA ILE A 235 -8.27 -13.64 9.80
C ILE A 235 -9.47 -14.10 10.66
N THR A 236 -9.19 -14.60 11.86
CA THR A 236 -10.17 -14.76 12.95
C THR A 236 -9.95 -13.71 14.04
N ASP A 237 -10.93 -13.52 14.94
CA ASP A 237 -10.76 -12.68 16.14
C ASP A 237 -9.52 -13.08 16.95
N LYS A 238 -9.23 -14.38 17.04
CA LYS A 238 -8.08 -14.90 17.78
C LYS A 238 -6.72 -14.56 17.14
N ASP A 239 -6.68 -14.42 15.82
CA ASP A 239 -5.48 -13.95 15.14
C ASP A 239 -5.29 -12.44 15.42
N PHE A 240 -6.40 -11.70 15.53
CA PHE A 240 -6.41 -10.28 15.87
C PHE A 240 -6.11 -9.98 17.35
N ASP A 241 -6.43 -10.88 18.30
CA ASP A 241 -6.02 -10.78 19.70
C ASP A 241 -4.50 -10.46 19.83
N LYS A 242 -3.68 -11.03 18.94
CA LYS A 242 -2.21 -10.82 18.90
C LYS A 242 -1.82 -9.38 18.57
N VAL A 243 -2.60 -8.69 17.74
CA VAL A 243 -2.37 -7.27 17.39
C VAL A 243 -2.55 -6.41 18.64
N VAL A 244 -3.63 -6.66 19.39
CA VAL A 244 -3.90 -5.97 20.66
C VAL A 244 -2.83 -6.32 21.71
N GLU A 245 -2.42 -7.59 21.82
CA GLU A 245 -1.33 -8.01 22.71
C GLU A 245 -0.01 -7.30 22.35
N MET A 246 0.36 -7.23 21.07
CA MET A 246 1.55 -6.51 20.61
C MET A 246 1.45 -5.01 20.94
N ILE A 247 0.35 -4.34 20.60
CA ILE A 247 0.13 -2.90 20.89
C ILE A 247 0.26 -2.62 22.39
N LYS A 248 -0.35 -3.44 23.24
CA LYS A 248 -0.28 -3.32 24.70
C LYS A 248 1.16 -3.43 25.24
N ASN A 249 1.91 -4.44 24.79
CA ASN A 249 3.27 -4.67 25.27
C ASN A 249 4.26 -3.63 24.70
N LEU A 250 4.06 -3.19 23.45
CA LEU A 250 4.77 -2.08 22.83
C LEU A 250 4.62 -0.78 23.65
N ASN A 251 3.37 -0.37 23.92
CA ASN A 251 3.09 0.89 24.61
C ASN A 251 3.58 0.88 26.08
N SER A 252 3.65 -0.29 26.71
CA SER A 252 4.23 -0.46 28.05
C SER A 252 5.76 -0.67 28.06
N GLY A 253 6.40 -0.84 26.89
CA GLY A 253 7.84 -1.10 26.78
C GLY A 253 8.28 -2.45 27.33
N THR A 254 7.39 -3.45 27.36
CA THR A 254 7.63 -4.76 28.00
C THR A 254 7.79 -5.88 26.98
N ASP A 255 8.77 -6.78 27.25
CA ASP A 255 9.06 -7.98 26.44
C ASP A 255 9.08 -7.72 24.91
N LEU A 256 9.64 -6.59 24.47
CA LEU A 256 9.50 -6.10 23.08
C LEU A 256 9.88 -7.13 22.00
N GLU A 257 11.02 -7.82 22.17
CA GLU A 257 11.48 -8.89 21.24
C GLU A 257 10.57 -10.13 21.20
N LYS A 258 9.63 -10.30 22.16
CA LYS A 258 8.63 -11.37 22.14
C LYS A 258 7.53 -11.08 21.10
N TYR A 259 7.26 -9.81 20.81
CA TYR A 259 6.15 -9.38 19.96
C TYR A 259 6.57 -8.62 18.70
N LEU A 260 7.82 -8.18 18.61
CA LEU A 260 8.35 -7.41 17.49
C LEU A 260 9.65 -8.04 16.99
N ASP A 261 9.82 -8.12 15.67
CA ASP A 261 11.14 -8.23 15.07
C ASP A 261 11.81 -6.85 15.17
N VAL A 262 12.34 -6.54 16.36
CA VAL A 262 12.96 -5.24 16.67
C VAL A 262 14.10 -4.93 15.68
N ASP A 263 14.80 -5.96 15.23
CA ASP A 263 15.92 -5.87 14.28
C ASP A 263 15.47 -5.37 12.90
N GLU A 264 14.42 -5.97 12.33
CA GLU A 264 13.79 -5.51 11.08
C GLU A 264 13.13 -4.13 11.24
N VAL A 265 12.41 -3.90 12.35
CA VAL A 265 11.72 -2.63 12.63
C VAL A 265 12.69 -1.45 12.69
N LEU A 266 13.86 -1.61 13.33
CA LEU A 266 14.88 -0.56 13.37
C LEU A 266 15.50 -0.28 11.99
N ARG A 267 15.68 -1.30 11.14
CA ARG A 267 16.10 -1.10 9.74
C ARG A 267 15.03 -0.33 8.95
N TYR A 268 13.75 -0.68 9.11
CA TYR A 268 12.63 0.00 8.44
C TYR A 268 12.60 1.50 8.75
N PHE A 269 12.77 1.87 10.02
CA PHE A 269 12.82 3.27 10.40
C PHE A 269 14.11 3.98 9.96
N ALA A 270 15.25 3.29 9.95
CA ALA A 270 16.49 3.88 9.41
C ALA A 270 16.34 4.23 7.91
N VAL A 271 15.72 3.36 7.11
CA VAL A 271 15.45 3.63 5.69
C VAL A 271 14.45 4.78 5.51
N ASN A 272 13.31 4.77 6.19
CA ASN A 272 12.33 5.87 6.11
C ASN A 272 12.92 7.22 6.56
N ASN A 273 13.74 7.24 7.61
CA ASN A 273 14.40 8.45 8.09
C ASN A 273 15.45 8.95 7.08
N LEU A 274 16.27 8.06 6.52
CA LEU A 274 17.28 8.41 5.53
C LEU A 274 16.64 8.94 4.24
N LEU A 275 15.51 8.37 3.81
CA LEU A 275 14.75 8.83 2.65
C LEU A 275 13.81 10.01 2.95
N VAL A 276 13.62 10.41 4.22
CA VAL A 276 12.65 11.44 4.62
C VAL A 276 11.24 11.12 4.08
N ASN A 277 10.83 9.87 4.24
CA ASN A 277 9.52 9.40 3.81
C ASN A 277 8.46 9.67 4.90
N LEU A 278 7.87 10.86 4.86
CA LEU A 278 6.85 11.28 5.84
C LEU A 278 5.41 10.93 5.43
N ASP A 279 5.18 10.30 4.28
CA ASP A 279 3.89 9.70 3.90
C ASP A 279 3.89 8.23 4.33
N SER A 280 4.09 8.01 5.65
CA SER A 280 4.37 6.70 6.25
C SER A 280 3.93 6.65 7.73
N TYR A 281 4.28 5.57 8.45
CA TYR A 281 4.01 5.47 9.89
C TYR A 281 4.53 6.67 10.69
N VAL A 282 5.67 7.26 10.32
CA VAL A 282 6.28 8.41 11.02
C VAL A 282 5.71 9.77 10.61
N GLY A 283 4.77 9.76 9.66
CA GLY A 283 4.00 10.90 9.17
C GLY A 283 2.79 11.25 10.02
N ASN A 284 2.15 12.39 9.72
CA ASN A 284 0.99 12.86 10.48
C ASN A 284 -0.28 11.99 10.34
N PHE A 285 -0.28 11.00 9.45
CA PHE A 285 -1.43 10.12 9.17
C PHE A 285 -1.19 8.64 9.57
N ASN A 286 0.01 8.29 10.06
CA ASN A 286 0.36 6.94 10.52
C ASN A 286 -0.07 5.79 9.58
N HIS A 287 0.24 5.86 8.28
CA HIS A 287 -0.27 4.97 7.23
C HIS A 287 0.85 4.49 6.30
N ASN A 288 0.53 3.90 5.14
CA ASN A 288 1.52 3.44 4.14
C ASN A 288 2.59 2.49 4.71
N TYR A 289 2.14 1.53 5.53
CA TYR A 289 2.95 0.42 5.99
C TYR A 289 2.09 -0.85 6.11
N LEU A 290 2.76 -1.99 6.26
CA LEU A 290 2.12 -3.28 6.51
C LEU A 290 2.64 -3.86 7.81
N LEU A 291 1.78 -4.53 8.56
CA LEU A 291 2.18 -5.38 9.69
C LEU A 291 2.07 -6.84 9.28
N TYR A 292 3.18 -7.55 9.38
CA TYR A 292 3.22 -9.00 9.16
C TYR A 292 3.41 -9.72 10.50
N GLU A 293 2.46 -10.56 10.89
CA GLU A 293 2.48 -11.34 12.12
C GLU A 293 2.82 -12.79 11.85
N LYS A 294 3.89 -13.33 12.44
CA LYS A 294 4.14 -14.77 12.46
C LYS A 294 4.44 -15.28 13.86
N ASP A 295 3.68 -16.29 14.28
CA ASP A 295 3.81 -16.99 15.55
C ASP A 295 3.82 -16.06 16.80
N GLY A 296 3.16 -14.89 16.70
CA GLY A 296 3.08 -13.85 17.73
C GLY A 296 4.08 -12.70 17.59
N VAL A 297 5.02 -12.77 16.66
CA VAL A 297 6.04 -11.74 16.39
C VAL A 297 5.63 -10.90 15.17
N PHE A 298 5.75 -9.58 15.26
CA PHE A 298 5.38 -8.62 14.23
C PHE A 298 6.58 -7.97 13.54
N SER A 299 6.57 -8.02 12.22
CA SER A 299 7.43 -7.34 11.26
C SER A 299 6.72 -6.11 10.68
N ILE A 300 7.48 -5.14 10.14
CA ILE A 300 6.93 -3.94 9.47
C ILE A 300 7.50 -3.78 8.06
N LEU A 301 6.61 -3.83 7.07
CA LEU A 301 6.98 -3.84 5.66
C LEU A 301 6.52 -2.53 4.96
N PRO A 302 7.29 -2.03 3.98
CA PRO A 302 6.97 -0.78 3.28
C PRO A 302 5.85 -0.94 2.24
N TRP A 303 5.08 0.12 2.04
CA TRP A 303 4.04 0.25 1.03
C TRP A 303 3.89 1.72 0.61
N ASP A 304 3.46 2.01 -0.64
CA ASP A 304 3.24 3.37 -1.19
C ASP A 304 4.40 4.36 -0.91
N LEU A 305 5.48 4.25 -1.70
CA LEU A 305 6.72 5.02 -1.46
C LEU A 305 6.97 6.16 -2.46
N ASN A 306 5.97 6.57 -3.24
CA ASN A 306 6.10 7.65 -4.24
C ASN A 306 6.45 9.01 -3.61
N MET A 307 6.12 9.20 -2.33
CA MET A 307 6.34 10.42 -1.56
C MET A 307 7.62 10.42 -0.72
N ALA A 308 8.50 9.43 -0.90
CA ALA A 308 9.86 9.44 -0.37
C ALA A 308 10.69 10.63 -0.90
N PHE A 309 11.95 10.75 -0.44
CA PHE A 309 12.86 11.84 -0.78
C PHE A 309 12.33 13.24 -0.40
N GLY A 310 11.63 13.33 0.74
CA GLY A 310 11.03 14.57 1.24
C GLY A 310 9.80 15.04 0.44
N GLY A 311 9.15 14.15 -0.30
CA GLY A 311 8.00 14.48 -1.15
C GLY A 311 6.74 14.91 -0.41
N PHE A 312 6.57 14.53 0.87
CA PHE A 312 5.37 14.82 1.65
C PHE A 312 5.64 15.71 2.86
N GLN A 313 4.81 16.75 3.03
CA GLN A 313 4.70 17.57 4.24
C GLN A 313 6.00 18.23 4.77
N VAL A 314 7.09 18.21 4.01
CA VAL A 314 8.30 18.99 4.31
C VAL A 314 8.20 20.40 3.72
N ARG A 315 8.71 21.42 4.43
CA ARG A 315 8.58 22.83 4.02
C ARG A 315 9.59 23.28 2.97
N ASN A 316 10.81 22.74 2.99
CA ASN A 316 11.90 23.11 2.09
C ASN A 316 13.08 22.11 2.16
N GLY A 317 14.03 22.23 1.23
CA GLY A 317 15.20 21.35 1.14
C GLY A 317 16.06 21.29 2.41
N GLN A 318 16.22 22.39 3.14
CA GLN A 318 16.98 22.42 4.40
C GLN A 318 16.31 21.51 5.46
N GLN A 319 14.98 21.61 5.63
CA GLN A 319 14.25 20.78 6.58
C GLN A 319 14.28 19.29 6.19
N ALA A 320 14.25 18.97 4.89
CA ALA A 320 14.36 17.58 4.45
C ALA A 320 15.76 17.02 4.73
N VAL A 321 16.80 17.72 4.28
CA VAL A 321 18.20 17.29 4.45
C VAL A 321 18.55 17.13 5.93
N ASP A 322 18.15 18.08 6.77
CA ASP A 322 18.42 18.07 8.21
C ASP A 322 17.28 17.43 9.04
N PHE A 323 16.44 16.59 8.44
CA PHE A 323 15.44 15.83 9.19
C PHE A 323 16.12 15.02 10.31
N SER A 324 15.57 15.11 11.51
CA SER A 324 16.21 14.62 12.73
C SER A 324 16.32 13.10 12.73
N ILE A 325 17.52 12.56 12.95
CA ILE A 325 17.70 11.13 13.21
C ILE A 325 17.24 10.76 14.63
N ASN A 326 17.30 11.70 15.57
CA ASN A 326 17.02 11.49 17.00
C ASN A 326 15.53 11.54 17.36
N THR A 327 14.72 12.20 16.54
CA THR A 327 13.27 12.31 16.65
C THR A 327 12.68 12.05 15.25
N PRO A 328 12.68 10.79 14.80
CA PRO A 328 12.47 10.44 13.40
C PRO A 328 11.00 10.43 12.97
N TYR A 329 10.22 11.42 13.42
CA TYR A 329 8.77 11.51 13.23
C TYR A 329 8.28 12.97 13.25
N SER A 330 7.10 13.23 12.68
CA SER A 330 6.59 14.59 12.42
C SER A 330 6.02 15.35 13.62
N GLY A 331 5.81 14.70 14.77
CA GLY A 331 5.10 15.29 15.93
C GLY A 331 5.62 14.84 17.30
N ASN A 332 4.72 14.67 18.28
CA ASN A 332 5.06 14.13 19.59
C ASN A 332 5.25 12.59 19.51
N GLY A 333 6.30 12.06 20.15
CA GLY A 333 6.65 10.63 20.12
C GLY A 333 5.58 9.70 20.70
N GLU A 334 4.67 10.21 21.53
CA GLU A 334 3.49 9.48 22.06
C GLU A 334 2.50 9.04 20.96
N ASN A 335 2.55 9.68 19.78
CA ASN A 335 1.74 9.29 18.61
C ASN A 335 2.48 8.32 17.67
N TYR A 336 3.72 7.94 18.01
CA TYR A 336 4.59 7.06 17.23
C TYR A 336 5.20 5.94 18.09
N PRO A 337 4.42 5.24 18.94
CA PRO A 337 4.94 4.28 19.92
C PRO A 337 5.90 3.25 19.33
N LEU A 338 5.66 2.76 18.09
CA LEU A 338 6.49 1.71 17.47
C LEU A 338 7.96 2.12 17.30
N ILE A 339 8.25 3.40 17.06
CA ILE A 339 9.64 3.90 17.01
C ILE A 339 10.05 4.57 18.33
N SER A 340 9.17 5.34 18.98
CA SER A 340 9.54 6.07 20.19
C SER A 340 9.86 5.15 21.36
N LYS A 341 9.10 4.06 21.55
CA LYS A 341 9.38 3.07 22.60
C LYS A 341 10.61 2.20 22.33
N LEU A 342 10.95 1.96 21.06
CA LEU A 342 12.20 1.30 20.74
C LEU A 342 13.41 2.22 21.00
N LEU A 343 13.33 3.50 20.66
CA LEU A 343 14.42 4.46 20.90
C LEU A 343 14.56 4.93 22.35
N GLU A 344 13.61 4.62 23.24
CA GLU A 344 13.77 4.71 24.70
C GLU A 344 14.81 3.69 25.23
N VAL A 345 15.04 2.57 24.51
CA VAL A 345 16.04 1.56 24.87
C VAL A 345 17.41 1.95 24.28
N PRO A 346 18.45 2.20 25.10
CA PRO A 346 19.75 2.67 24.61
C PRO A 346 20.41 1.75 23.57
N GLU A 347 20.31 0.44 23.77
CA GLU A 347 20.88 -0.59 22.89
C GLU A 347 20.23 -0.57 21.50
N TYR A 348 18.89 -0.45 21.44
CA TYR A 348 18.15 -0.35 20.18
C TYR A 348 18.43 0.97 19.47
N LYS A 349 18.60 2.07 20.20
CA LYS A 349 19.03 3.35 19.63
C LYS A 349 20.44 3.27 19.02
N GLU A 350 21.37 2.53 19.65
CA GLU A 350 22.70 2.28 19.07
C GLU A 350 22.61 1.44 17.79
N ILE A 351 21.74 0.43 17.75
CA ILE A 351 21.49 -0.42 16.57
C ILE A 351 20.87 0.40 15.41
N TYR A 352 19.84 1.20 15.67
CA TYR A 352 19.23 2.11 14.70
C TYR A 352 20.25 3.11 14.11
N ASN A 353 21.10 3.68 14.95
CA ASN A 353 22.18 4.57 14.51
C ASN A 353 23.19 3.86 13.60
N LYS A 354 23.51 2.59 13.87
CA LYS A 354 24.35 1.77 12.97
C LYS A 354 23.65 1.50 11.64
N TYR A 355 22.35 1.25 11.61
CA TYR A 355 21.61 1.06 10.36
C TYR A 355 21.51 2.34 9.52
N LEU A 356 21.45 3.52 10.14
CA LEU A 356 21.60 4.79 9.43
C LEU A 356 23.00 4.93 8.79
N GLU A 357 24.07 4.63 9.53
CA GLU A 357 25.45 4.66 8.99
C GLU A 357 25.63 3.64 7.86
N GLU A 358 25.10 2.42 8.04
CA GLU A 358 25.15 1.33 7.06
C GLU A 358 24.41 1.70 5.78
N ALA A 359 23.15 2.17 5.86
CA ALA A 359 22.38 2.57 4.69
C ALA A 359 23.04 3.74 3.94
N VAL A 360 23.60 4.72 4.66
CA VAL A 360 24.39 5.81 4.04
C VAL A 360 25.63 5.28 3.33
N LYS A 361 26.37 4.36 3.97
CA LYS A 361 27.58 3.75 3.42
C LYS A 361 27.29 2.89 2.19
N LEU A 362 26.27 2.05 2.28
CA LEU A 362 25.85 1.08 1.27
C LEU A 362 25.27 1.74 0.03
N TYR A 363 24.43 2.77 0.20
CA TYR A 363 23.64 3.32 -0.89
C TYR A 363 24.20 4.62 -1.45
N PHE A 364 24.54 5.59 -0.60
CA PHE A 364 24.96 6.92 -1.04
C PHE A 364 26.49 7.03 -1.21
N ASN A 365 27.27 6.67 -0.19
CA ASN A 365 28.73 6.82 -0.21
C ASN A 365 29.44 5.83 -1.15
N SER A 366 28.85 4.66 -1.41
CA SER A 366 29.32 3.69 -2.40
C SER A 366 29.19 4.20 -3.84
N GLY A 367 28.39 5.24 -4.08
CA GLY A 367 27.96 5.69 -5.40
C GLY A 367 26.83 4.87 -6.01
N LEU A 368 26.31 3.85 -5.32
CA LEU A 368 25.25 2.97 -5.83
C LEU A 368 23.99 3.74 -6.22
N PHE A 369 23.44 4.58 -5.34
CA PHE A 369 22.28 5.43 -5.62
C PHE A 369 22.44 6.24 -6.91
N LYS A 370 23.59 6.91 -7.08
CA LYS A 370 23.86 7.73 -8.29
C LYS A 370 23.91 6.86 -9.54
N THR A 371 24.47 5.66 -9.45
CA THR A 371 24.52 4.68 -10.53
C THR A 371 23.12 4.14 -10.84
N THR A 372 22.32 3.77 -9.84
CA THR A 372 20.93 3.32 -10.01
C THR A 372 20.10 4.40 -10.72
N VAL A 373 20.12 5.66 -10.26
CA VAL A 373 19.38 6.75 -10.93
C VAL A 373 19.85 6.95 -12.39
N THR A 374 21.14 6.81 -12.69
CA THR A 374 21.62 6.88 -14.10
C THR A 374 21.22 5.66 -14.92
N ASN A 375 21.20 4.45 -14.34
CA ASN A 375 20.75 3.24 -15.04
C ASN A 375 19.24 3.28 -15.30
N LEU A 376 18.45 3.75 -14.34
CA LEU A 376 17.02 3.97 -14.49
C LEU A 376 16.73 5.02 -15.56
N ASP A 377 17.44 6.15 -15.56
CA ASP A 377 17.30 7.14 -16.63
C ASP A 377 17.56 6.49 -18.00
N ASN A 378 18.69 5.80 -18.18
CA ASN A 378 18.97 5.08 -19.43
C ASN A 378 17.88 4.06 -19.83
N LEU A 379 17.20 3.43 -18.85
CA LEU A 379 16.12 2.46 -19.08
C LEU A 379 14.80 3.15 -19.48
N ILE A 380 14.45 4.26 -18.84
CA ILE A 380 13.11 4.87 -18.94
C ILE A 380 13.05 6.15 -19.78
N ASN A 381 14.18 6.77 -20.10
CA ASN A 381 14.26 8.12 -20.71
C ASN A 381 13.36 8.28 -21.95
N GLU A 382 13.50 7.37 -22.93
CA GLU A 382 12.68 7.42 -24.15
C GLU A 382 11.21 7.04 -23.89
N TYR A 383 10.89 6.28 -22.84
CA TYR A 383 9.50 6.03 -22.47
C TYR A 383 8.86 7.28 -21.83
N VAL A 384 9.54 7.96 -20.90
CA VAL A 384 9.05 9.23 -20.31
C VAL A 384 8.87 10.30 -21.38
N LYS A 385 9.81 10.40 -22.32
CA LYS A 385 9.76 11.34 -23.45
C LYS A 385 8.58 11.11 -24.41
N ASN A 386 8.11 9.86 -24.50
CA ASN A 386 6.99 9.47 -25.37
C ASN A 386 5.71 9.11 -24.56
N ASP A 387 5.65 9.41 -23.26
CA ASP A 387 4.48 9.16 -22.42
C ASP A 387 3.33 10.11 -22.81
N ALA A 388 2.24 9.53 -23.31
CA ALA A 388 1.14 10.27 -23.92
C ALA A 388 0.23 10.99 -22.91
N THR A 389 0.33 10.65 -21.62
CA THR A 389 -0.54 11.15 -20.54
C THR A 389 0.25 11.76 -19.37
N ALA A 390 1.56 11.95 -19.52
CA ALA A 390 2.49 12.37 -18.47
C ALA A 390 2.00 13.56 -17.63
N PHE A 391 2.13 13.44 -16.30
CA PHE A 391 1.89 14.56 -15.36
C PHE A 391 2.95 15.68 -15.46
N TYR A 392 4.13 15.35 -15.99
CA TYR A 392 5.29 16.24 -16.05
C TYR A 392 5.92 16.20 -17.44
N THR A 393 6.43 17.34 -17.91
CA THR A 393 7.13 17.38 -19.20
C THR A 393 8.49 16.69 -19.12
N TYR A 394 9.01 16.27 -20.28
CA TYR A 394 10.34 15.66 -20.38
C TYR A 394 11.47 16.60 -19.90
N GLU A 395 11.30 17.92 -20.06
CA GLU A 395 12.21 18.94 -19.52
C GLU A 395 12.18 18.98 -17.99
N GLN A 396 11.00 18.85 -17.37
CA GLN A 396 10.88 18.77 -15.90
C GLN A 396 11.52 17.48 -15.37
N TYR A 397 11.25 16.34 -16.01
CA TYR A 397 11.89 15.06 -15.71
C TYR A 397 13.42 15.17 -15.75
N THR A 398 13.99 15.62 -16.88
CA THR A 398 15.46 15.75 -17.01
C THR A 398 16.08 16.76 -16.04
N ALA A 399 15.38 17.84 -15.70
CA ALA A 399 15.81 18.81 -14.69
C ALA A 399 15.74 18.27 -13.25
N SER A 400 14.87 17.28 -12.96
CA SER A 400 14.72 16.68 -11.62
C SER A 400 15.87 15.76 -11.23
N LEU A 401 16.48 15.04 -12.19
CA LEU A 401 17.49 14.01 -11.90
C LEU A 401 18.77 14.53 -11.22
N PRO A 402 19.33 15.71 -11.57
CA PRO A 402 20.42 16.33 -10.81
C PRO A 402 20.02 16.70 -9.38
N VAL A 403 18.80 17.20 -9.19
CA VAL A 403 18.26 17.58 -7.87
C VAL A 403 18.11 16.33 -6.97
N LEU A 404 17.61 15.23 -7.52
CA LEU A 404 17.46 13.95 -6.79
C LEU A 404 18.83 13.41 -6.34
N LYS A 405 19.83 13.50 -7.22
CA LYS A 405 21.22 13.10 -6.92
C LYS A 405 21.85 13.98 -5.84
N GLU A 406 21.56 15.29 -5.84
CA GLU A 406 22.07 16.22 -4.82
C GLU A 406 21.33 16.07 -3.48
N PHE A 407 20.00 15.83 -3.47
CA PHE A 407 19.24 15.47 -2.26
C PHE A 407 19.94 14.33 -1.52
N GLY A 408 20.19 13.21 -2.22
CA GLY A 408 20.80 12.02 -1.62
C GLY A 408 22.18 12.30 -1.03
N LYS A 409 23.01 13.07 -1.74
CA LYS A 409 24.34 13.50 -1.27
C LYS A 409 24.27 14.40 -0.03
N LEU A 410 23.37 15.38 -0.01
CA LEU A 410 23.22 16.29 1.14
C LEU A 410 22.62 15.58 2.34
N ARG A 411 21.61 14.73 2.13
CA ARG A 411 20.95 13.96 3.19
C ARG A 411 21.91 12.95 3.83
N ALA A 412 22.69 12.22 3.03
CA ALA A 412 23.75 11.34 3.52
C ALA A 412 24.78 12.10 4.38
N LYS A 413 25.19 13.30 3.95
CA LYS A 413 26.10 14.15 4.73
C LYS A 413 25.47 14.58 6.07
N SER A 414 24.19 14.97 6.08
CA SER A 414 23.49 15.39 7.31
C SER A 414 23.35 14.24 8.31
N VAL A 415 22.98 13.04 7.85
CA VAL A 415 22.87 11.86 8.73
C VAL A 415 24.20 11.55 9.42
N ILE A 416 25.33 11.58 8.69
CA ILE A 416 26.66 11.36 9.29
C ILE A 416 27.03 12.48 10.28
N ALA A 417 26.71 13.74 9.97
CA ALA A 417 26.94 14.87 10.88
C ALA A 417 26.11 14.71 12.17
N GLN A 418 24.84 14.29 12.06
CA GLN A 418 23.95 14.06 13.19
C GLN A 418 24.39 12.86 14.06
N LEU A 419 24.92 11.79 13.44
CA LEU A 419 25.54 10.67 14.16
C LEU A 419 26.80 11.10 14.94
N ALA A 420 27.52 12.13 14.46
CA ALA A 420 28.63 12.76 15.17
C ALA A 420 28.21 13.79 16.24
N GLY A 421 26.91 14.05 16.40
CA GLY A 421 26.37 15.00 17.39
C GLY A 421 26.16 16.44 16.88
N GLU A 422 26.31 16.69 15.58
CA GLU A 422 25.95 17.96 14.95
C GLU A 422 24.43 18.00 14.64
N THR A 423 23.88 19.16 14.26
CA THR A 423 22.44 19.31 13.96
C THR A 423 22.12 19.70 12.52
N THR A 424 23.14 19.89 11.67
CA THR A 424 22.95 20.34 10.28
C THR A 424 24.14 19.99 9.40
N ALA A 425 23.89 19.71 8.12
CA ALA A 425 24.95 19.60 7.10
C ALA A 425 25.55 20.96 6.66
N GLY A 426 25.04 22.08 7.18
CA GLY A 426 25.30 23.44 6.68
C GLY A 426 24.17 23.92 5.75
N ALA A 427 24.37 25.07 5.09
CA ALA A 427 23.35 25.64 4.21
C ALA A 427 23.03 24.72 3.02
N VAL A 428 21.73 24.51 2.77
CA VAL A 428 21.18 23.66 1.70
C VAL A 428 20.46 24.53 0.67
N ASP A 429 20.95 24.50 -0.56
CA ASP A 429 20.30 25.06 -1.74
C ASP A 429 19.72 23.90 -2.56
N LEU A 430 18.43 23.61 -2.36
CA LEU A 430 17.76 22.44 -2.93
C LEU A 430 16.26 22.71 -3.08
N ASP A 431 15.77 22.76 -4.32
CA ASP A 431 14.35 22.91 -4.63
C ASP A 431 13.63 21.55 -4.64
N LEU A 432 12.87 21.25 -3.60
CA LEU A 432 12.08 20.02 -3.51
C LEU A 432 10.91 19.99 -4.53
N ASN A 433 10.46 21.14 -5.04
CA ASN A 433 9.37 21.17 -6.02
C ASN A 433 9.78 20.51 -7.34
N ALA A 434 11.07 20.62 -7.71
CA ALA A 434 11.63 19.93 -8.87
C ALA A 434 11.53 18.39 -8.79
N LEU A 435 11.39 17.80 -7.59
CA LEU A 435 11.23 16.35 -7.38
C LEU A 435 9.77 15.89 -7.39
N GLY A 436 8.82 16.83 -7.44
CA GLY A 436 7.41 16.57 -7.17
C GLY A 436 7.18 16.42 -5.66
N SER A 437 6.32 17.27 -5.10
CA SER A 437 5.99 17.24 -3.67
C SER A 437 4.55 17.69 -3.41
N MET A 438 4.00 17.25 -2.28
CA MET A 438 2.79 17.79 -1.64
C MET A 438 3.24 18.45 -0.33
N GLY A 439 3.73 19.69 -0.43
CA GLY A 439 4.23 20.45 0.72
C GLY A 439 3.11 21.04 1.60
N MET A 440 3.45 21.40 2.84
CA MET A 440 2.54 21.95 3.87
C MET A 440 1.96 23.36 3.59
N GLY A 441 2.19 23.97 2.41
CA GLY A 441 1.89 25.41 2.23
C GLY A 441 1.93 25.93 0.81
N GLY A 442 1.70 25.08 -0.19
CA GLY A 442 1.59 25.49 -1.58
C GLY A 442 0.69 24.54 -2.33
N ALA A 443 -0.15 25.07 -3.24
CA ALA A 443 -0.86 24.24 -4.20
C ALA A 443 0.18 23.35 -4.91
N GLY A 444 0.04 22.03 -4.74
CA GLY A 444 0.94 21.06 -5.35
C GLY A 444 1.02 21.33 -6.85
N GLY A 445 2.24 21.35 -7.39
CA GLY A 445 2.54 21.76 -8.76
C GLY A 445 2.04 20.77 -9.82
N MET A 446 0.74 20.55 -9.89
CA MET A 446 0.02 20.07 -11.06
C MET A 446 -0.02 21.22 -12.08
N ALA A 447 1.13 21.45 -12.72
CA ALA A 447 1.17 22.23 -13.95
C ALA A 447 0.51 21.36 -15.03
N GLY A 448 -0.81 21.46 -15.16
CA GLY A 448 -1.59 20.74 -16.17
C GLY A 448 -0.96 20.90 -17.56
N PRO A 449 -1.01 19.85 -18.41
CA PRO A 449 -0.18 19.74 -19.60
C PRO A 449 -0.37 20.96 -20.52
N ASN A 450 0.68 21.77 -20.59
CA ASN A 450 0.71 23.02 -21.32
C ASN A 450 0.69 22.71 -22.82
N ARG A 451 -0.51 22.58 -23.41
CA ARG A 451 -0.69 22.28 -24.84
C ARG A 451 -0.08 23.38 -25.69
N ALA A 452 1.12 23.13 -26.20
CA ALA A 452 1.68 23.88 -27.32
C ALA A 452 0.65 23.91 -28.46
N GLY A 453 0.34 25.13 -28.93
CA GLY A 453 -0.80 25.36 -29.81
C GLY A 453 -0.72 24.63 -31.15
N GLY A 454 -1.48 23.54 -31.28
CA GLY A 454 -1.79 22.85 -32.54
C GLY A 454 -3.29 22.63 -32.62
N GLY A 455 -4.02 23.58 -33.21
CA GLY A 455 -5.48 23.53 -33.22
C GLY A 455 -6.05 22.40 -34.07
N ASN A 456 -7.10 21.75 -33.57
CA ASN A 456 -8.09 21.07 -34.39
C ASN A 456 -9.42 20.95 -33.64
N ASN A 457 -10.50 21.48 -34.23
CA ASN A 457 -11.86 21.22 -33.77
C ASN A 457 -12.13 19.72 -33.80
N ARG A 458 -12.67 19.17 -32.71
CA ARG A 458 -13.45 17.93 -32.77
C ARG A 458 -14.94 18.26 -32.94
N ASP A 459 -15.27 18.83 -34.10
CA ASP A 459 -16.66 18.91 -34.56
C ASP A 459 -17.18 17.48 -34.80
N ARG A 460 -18.23 17.08 -34.07
CA ARG A 460 -18.92 15.80 -34.27
C ARG A 460 -19.65 15.81 -35.62
N PRO A 461 -19.35 14.90 -36.57
CA PRO A 461 -20.04 14.88 -37.86
C PRO A 461 -21.35 14.09 -37.78
N ASN A 462 -22.47 14.77 -37.60
CA ASN A 462 -23.79 14.24 -37.98
C ASN A 462 -24.21 14.85 -39.33
N ASN A 463 -24.23 14.01 -40.37
CA ASN A 463 -24.70 14.36 -41.71
C ASN A 463 -25.98 13.55 -42.05
N MET A 464 -26.76 14.06 -43.01
CA MET A 464 -28.14 13.69 -43.40
C MET A 464 -29.23 14.42 -42.57
N GLY A 465 -30.05 15.31 -43.14
CA GLY A 465 -30.04 15.90 -44.48
C GLY A 465 -31.31 16.72 -44.70
N GLN A 466 -31.21 17.97 -45.15
CA GLN A 466 -32.39 18.76 -45.57
C GLN A 466 -32.88 18.32 -46.97
N PRO A 467 -34.14 18.64 -47.33
CA PRO A 467 -34.33 19.90 -48.08
C PRO A 467 -35.62 20.69 -47.78
N GLY A 468 -35.51 22.02 -47.67
CA GLY A 468 -36.37 22.95 -48.43
C GLY A 468 -37.54 23.69 -47.75
N ASN A 469 -37.41 25.04 -47.69
CA ASN A 469 -38.43 26.10 -47.80
C ASN A 469 -39.68 26.19 -46.86
N MET A 470 -39.68 27.25 -46.03
CA MET A 470 -40.63 28.41 -45.97
C MET A 470 -42.18 28.22 -46.15
N PRO A 471 -43.03 29.16 -45.66
CA PRO A 471 -43.20 29.66 -44.28
C PRO A 471 -44.70 29.82 -43.87
N ASN A 472 -44.96 30.37 -42.67
CA ASN A 472 -46.24 30.97 -42.19
C ASN A 472 -47.50 30.08 -42.01
N ASP A 473 -48.12 30.21 -40.82
CA ASP A 473 -49.48 30.78 -40.58
C ASP A 473 -50.46 29.99 -39.67
N MET A 474 -51.31 30.80 -39.00
CA MET A 474 -52.53 30.62 -38.19
C MET A 474 -53.26 29.26 -37.99
N GLY A 475 -53.95 29.20 -36.82
CA GLY A 475 -55.09 28.31 -36.53
C GLY A 475 -54.78 27.27 -35.44
N SER A 476 -55.31 27.35 -34.21
CA SER A 476 -56.68 27.03 -33.78
C SER A 476 -57.07 25.54 -34.02
N GLU A 477 -57.78 24.83 -33.15
CA GLU A 477 -58.43 25.18 -31.88
C GLU A 477 -58.77 23.93 -31.05
N ASN A 478 -58.96 24.10 -29.73
CA ASN A 478 -59.93 23.38 -28.88
C ASN A 478 -59.91 21.82 -28.72
N ARG A 479 -59.66 21.38 -27.45
CA ARG A 479 -60.56 20.60 -26.53
C ARG A 479 -59.71 19.73 -25.56
N LEU A 480 -60.04 19.50 -24.28
CA LEU A 480 -61.01 20.06 -23.32
C LEU A 480 -60.65 19.57 -21.90
N ASN A 481 -60.65 20.46 -20.88
CA ASN A 481 -60.78 20.20 -19.42
C ASN A 481 -59.77 19.23 -18.72
N ASN A 482 -59.40 19.37 -17.43
CA ASN A 482 -60.04 20.08 -16.32
C ASN A 482 -59.02 20.42 -15.18
N ARG A 483 -59.10 21.65 -14.61
CA ARG A 483 -59.03 22.04 -13.17
C ARG A 483 -58.10 21.30 -12.18
N ASN A 484 -57.34 21.94 -11.27
CA ASN A 484 -57.37 23.27 -10.61
C ASN A 484 -55.92 23.79 -10.41
N GLN A 485 -55.61 25.10 -10.49
CA GLN A 485 -55.63 26.10 -9.38
C GLN A 485 -54.80 25.64 -8.14
N ASP A 486 -53.83 26.41 -7.62
CA ASP A 486 -53.83 27.88 -7.47
C ASP A 486 -52.56 28.65 -7.89
N ASN A 487 -52.71 29.98 -7.88
CA ASN A 487 -51.81 31.03 -8.37
C ASN A 487 -51.32 31.92 -7.21
N MET A 488 -50.09 32.44 -7.26
CA MET A 488 -49.76 33.79 -6.77
C MET A 488 -48.48 34.30 -7.44
N ASN A 489 -48.65 35.35 -8.26
CA ASN A 489 -47.63 36.14 -8.94
C ASN A 489 -47.15 37.33 -8.04
N MET A 490 -46.28 38.19 -8.60
CA MET A 490 -45.73 39.49 -8.15
C MET A 490 -44.22 39.39 -7.81
N GLY A 491 -43.31 40.23 -8.32
CA GLY A 491 -43.41 41.33 -9.29
C GLY A 491 -42.07 42.11 -9.34
N ASN A 492 -41.74 42.74 -10.48
CA ASN A 492 -40.51 43.52 -10.75
C ASN A 492 -40.92 44.94 -11.27
N PRO A 493 -40.04 45.96 -11.50
CA PRO A 493 -38.63 46.16 -11.16
C PRO A 493 -38.47 47.37 -10.17
N PRO A 494 -37.46 48.30 -10.18
CA PRO A 494 -36.81 49.01 -11.30
C PRO A 494 -35.26 48.90 -11.33
N ASN A 495 -34.57 49.86 -11.97
CA ASN A 495 -33.12 49.91 -12.28
C ASN A 495 -32.58 51.35 -12.14
N VAL A 496 -31.45 51.59 -11.44
CA VAL A 496 -30.42 52.65 -11.72
C VAL A 496 -29.11 52.33 -10.97
N GLY A 497 -27.94 52.46 -11.64
CA GLY A 497 -26.69 52.87 -10.97
C GLY A 497 -25.40 52.08 -11.30
N ASN A 498 -24.55 52.62 -12.18
CA ASN A 498 -23.18 52.13 -12.39
C ASN A 498 -22.27 52.46 -11.20
N GLN A 499 -21.47 51.51 -10.72
CA GLN A 499 -20.14 51.81 -10.17
C GLN A 499 -19.17 50.62 -10.26
N GLU A 500 -18.12 50.83 -11.05
CA GLU A 500 -16.74 50.30 -11.01
C GLU A 500 -16.43 48.81 -10.78
N ASN A 501 -15.60 48.31 -11.71
CA ASN A 501 -14.96 46.99 -11.73
C ASN A 501 -14.16 46.71 -10.44
N ILE A 502 -14.53 45.64 -9.73
CA ILE A 502 -13.62 44.91 -8.85
C ILE A 502 -13.78 43.43 -9.18
N ASN A 503 -12.70 42.77 -9.61
CA ASN A 503 -12.68 41.32 -9.81
C ASN A 503 -13.06 40.64 -8.49
N ARG A 504 -14.12 39.82 -8.52
CA ARG A 504 -14.36 38.84 -7.48
C ARG A 504 -13.60 37.58 -7.84
N ASP A 505 -12.37 37.49 -7.36
CA ASP A 505 -11.66 36.23 -7.30
C ASP A 505 -12.44 35.28 -6.37
N ASN A 506 -12.67 34.04 -6.80
CA ASN A 506 -13.24 33.00 -5.95
C ASN A 506 -12.24 32.70 -4.81
N PRO A 507 -12.67 32.62 -3.53
CA PRO A 507 -11.83 32.03 -2.51
C PRO A 507 -11.65 30.52 -2.77
N PRO A 508 -10.46 29.95 -2.57
CA PRO A 508 -10.19 28.54 -2.83
C PRO A 508 -10.79 27.65 -1.72
N ASN A 509 -11.72 26.77 -2.09
CA ASN A 509 -12.20 25.70 -1.22
C ASN A 509 -11.11 24.61 -1.12
N ASN A 510 -10.27 24.66 -0.08
CA ASN A 510 -9.38 23.55 0.25
C ASN A 510 -8.97 23.52 1.73
N ILE A 511 -9.79 22.94 2.61
CA ILE A 511 -9.35 22.50 3.95
C ILE A 511 -9.85 21.08 4.27
N GLN A 512 -9.11 20.12 3.73
CA GLN A 512 -8.59 18.93 4.41
C GLN A 512 -9.19 18.58 5.79
N GLY A 513 -9.98 17.51 5.85
CA GLY A 513 -10.33 16.85 7.11
C GLY A 513 -9.14 16.08 7.69
N GLY A 514 -8.97 16.12 9.03
CA GLY A 514 -7.88 15.43 9.72
C GLY A 514 -7.61 15.86 11.18
N PHE A 515 -8.22 16.95 11.66
CA PHE A 515 -7.93 17.53 12.98
C PHE A 515 -9.02 17.31 14.06
N MET A 516 -9.93 16.33 13.90
CA MET A 516 -11.05 16.10 14.83
C MET A 516 -11.36 14.61 15.10
N GLN A 517 -10.38 13.82 15.57
CA GLN A 517 -10.64 12.41 15.87
C GLN A 517 -10.44 12.00 17.34
N ASP A 518 -9.62 12.71 18.11
CA ASP A 518 -9.20 12.25 19.46
C ASP A 518 -9.93 12.91 20.65
N THR A 519 -10.73 13.97 20.43
CA THR A 519 -11.43 14.68 21.54
C THR A 519 -12.91 14.99 21.30
N ILE A 520 -13.43 14.86 20.07
CA ILE A 520 -14.82 15.21 19.73
C ILE A 520 -15.57 13.95 19.33
N ASN A 521 -16.55 13.55 20.14
CA ASN A 521 -17.49 12.47 19.81
C ASN A 521 -18.76 13.03 19.14
N SER A 522 -19.61 12.15 18.62
CA SER A 522 -20.88 12.54 17.98
C SER A 522 -21.89 13.18 18.93
N GLU A 523 -21.72 13.04 20.25
CA GLU A 523 -22.63 13.60 21.27
C GLU A 523 -22.36 15.09 21.51
N ASN A 524 -21.08 15.50 21.56
CA ASN A 524 -20.70 16.89 21.81
C ASN A 524 -20.76 17.76 20.54
N MET A 525 -20.70 17.16 19.34
CA MET A 525 -20.62 17.87 18.06
C MET A 525 -21.84 18.78 17.79
N GLU A 526 -23.04 18.37 18.21
CA GLU A 526 -24.27 19.15 18.04
C GLU A 526 -24.24 20.45 18.88
N GLU A 527 -23.80 20.35 20.14
CA GLU A 527 -23.64 21.50 21.05
C GLU A 527 -22.50 22.44 20.59
N ILE A 528 -21.40 21.90 20.08
CA ILE A 528 -20.32 22.68 19.46
C ILE A 528 -20.86 23.52 18.30
N MET A 529 -21.66 22.93 17.41
CA MET A 529 -22.25 23.65 16.26
C MET A 529 -23.28 24.69 16.69
N GLU A 530 -24.11 24.43 17.71
CA GLU A 530 -25.07 25.41 18.25
C GLU A 530 -24.35 26.65 18.82
N ILE A 531 -23.25 26.45 19.57
CA ILE A 531 -22.44 27.53 20.14
C ILE A 531 -21.84 28.43 19.05
N ILE A 532 -21.50 27.86 17.89
CA ILE A 532 -20.87 28.58 16.77
C ILE A 532 -21.91 29.23 15.84
N GLN A 533 -23.06 28.59 15.61
CA GLN A 533 -24.17 29.18 14.85
C GLN A 533 -24.82 30.37 15.58
N THR A 534 -24.64 30.49 16.90
CA THR A 534 -25.07 31.63 17.71
C THR A 534 -24.04 32.77 17.79
N ALA A 535 -22.93 32.70 17.05
CA ALA A 535 -21.93 33.77 16.95
C ALA A 535 -22.41 34.90 16.01
N ASP A 536 -23.03 35.93 16.57
CA ASP A 536 -23.53 37.08 15.81
C ASP A 536 -22.38 37.81 15.09
N GLY A 537 -22.44 37.90 13.76
CA GLY A 537 -21.40 38.51 12.93
C GLY A 537 -20.05 37.75 12.84
N GLY A 538 -19.94 36.54 13.40
CA GLY A 538 -18.73 35.70 13.31
C GLY A 538 -17.71 35.86 14.45
N GLU A 539 -17.98 36.71 15.45
CA GLU A 539 -17.17 36.80 16.67
C GLU A 539 -17.80 35.98 17.82
N LEU A 540 -17.03 35.05 18.39
CA LEU A 540 -17.42 34.31 19.60
C LEU A 540 -17.09 35.12 20.85
N THR A 541 -18.03 35.19 21.80
CA THR A 541 -17.78 35.77 23.12
C THR A 541 -16.83 34.89 23.95
N ASP A 542 -16.12 35.47 24.93
CA ASP A 542 -15.25 34.73 25.87
C ASP A 542 -15.99 33.56 26.56
N SER A 543 -17.30 33.69 26.81
CA SER A 543 -18.12 32.64 27.38
C SER A 543 -18.36 31.47 26.42
N GLN A 544 -18.53 31.74 25.12
CA GLN A 544 -18.65 30.69 24.10
C GLN A 544 -17.30 30.02 23.86
N ILE A 545 -16.20 30.79 23.81
CA ILE A 545 -14.83 30.26 23.69
C ILE A 545 -14.51 29.32 24.85
N ASN A 546 -14.78 29.71 26.10
CA ASN A 546 -14.55 28.85 27.26
C ASN A 546 -15.41 27.57 27.22
N LYS A 547 -16.67 27.66 26.78
CA LYS A 547 -17.54 26.49 26.66
C LYS A 547 -17.06 25.51 25.57
N LEU A 548 -16.53 26.01 24.44
CA LEU A 548 -15.88 25.18 23.42
C LEU A 548 -14.61 24.49 23.95
N LYS A 549 -13.83 25.16 24.81
CA LYS A 549 -12.66 24.55 25.47
C LYS A 549 -13.06 23.45 26.47
N GLU A 550 -14.16 23.64 27.21
CA GLU A 550 -14.73 22.60 28.07
C GLU A 550 -15.25 21.39 27.28
N LEU A 551 -15.72 21.61 26.04
CA LEU A 551 -16.12 20.56 25.09
C LEU A 551 -14.94 19.91 24.33
N GLY A 552 -13.69 20.26 24.66
CA GLY A 552 -12.48 19.59 24.17
C GLY A 552 -11.79 20.24 22.97
N LEU A 553 -12.20 21.43 22.53
CA LEU A 553 -11.53 22.16 21.46
C LEU A 553 -10.36 22.98 22.00
N ASP A 554 -9.19 22.90 21.36
CA ASP A 554 -8.11 23.85 21.57
C ASP A 554 -8.33 25.17 20.79
N ASP A 555 -7.47 26.16 21.00
CA ASP A 555 -7.57 27.46 20.33
C ASP A 555 -7.49 27.36 18.79
N THR A 556 -6.77 26.37 18.26
CA THR A 556 -6.65 26.13 16.81
C THR A 556 -7.92 25.51 16.23
N ALA A 557 -8.53 24.56 16.93
CA ALA A 557 -9.83 24.00 16.56
C ALA A 557 -10.95 25.06 16.63
N ILE A 558 -10.95 25.93 17.64
CA ILE A 558 -11.91 27.04 17.75
C ILE A 558 -11.73 28.03 16.59
N GLU A 559 -10.50 28.38 16.23
CA GLU A 559 -10.20 29.27 15.10
C GLU A 559 -10.58 28.66 13.74
N PHE A 560 -10.37 27.36 13.55
CA PHE A 560 -10.85 26.64 12.37
C PHE A 560 -12.38 26.64 12.27
N MET A 561 -13.07 26.29 13.35
CA MET A 561 -14.53 26.17 13.37
C MET A 561 -15.29 27.48 13.14
N LYS A 562 -14.72 28.63 13.54
CA LYS A 562 -15.27 29.98 13.24
C LYS A 562 -15.44 30.24 11.73
N ASN A 563 -14.65 29.57 10.89
CA ASN A 563 -14.58 29.83 9.46
C ASN A 563 -15.47 28.87 8.62
N ILE A 564 -16.30 28.05 9.28
CA ILE A 564 -17.20 27.09 8.61
C ILE A 564 -18.49 27.80 8.13
N PRO A 565 -18.86 27.70 6.84
CA PRO A 565 -20.11 28.28 6.33
C PRO A 565 -21.36 27.63 6.94
N SER A 566 -22.35 28.45 7.28
CA SER A 566 -23.60 28.06 7.96
C SER A 566 -24.56 27.17 7.14
N ASN A 567 -24.16 26.70 5.96
CA ASN A 567 -24.99 25.94 5.02
C ASN A 567 -24.51 24.49 4.77
N MET A 568 -23.56 23.98 5.56
CA MET A 568 -23.25 22.54 5.55
C MET A 568 -24.33 21.73 6.26
N ASN A 569 -25.03 20.88 5.50
CA ASN A 569 -26.10 20.01 6.00
C ASN A 569 -25.52 18.71 6.58
N LEU A 570 -25.89 18.36 7.82
CA LEU A 570 -25.26 17.27 8.59
C LEU A 570 -25.60 15.84 8.14
N GLU A 571 -26.58 15.64 7.26
CA GLU A 571 -27.07 14.29 6.90
C GLU A 571 -26.01 13.38 6.22
N ASN A 572 -24.98 13.97 5.60
CA ASN A 572 -23.91 13.21 4.93
C ASN A 572 -22.81 12.69 5.87
N PHE A 573 -22.84 13.01 7.17
CA PHE A 573 -21.87 12.47 8.14
C PHE A 573 -22.33 11.18 8.84
N GLN A 574 -23.62 10.82 8.77
CA GLN A 574 -24.15 9.60 9.41
C GLN A 574 -24.21 8.37 8.49
N ASN A 575 -24.05 8.53 7.18
CA ASN A 575 -24.10 7.42 6.20
C ASN A 575 -22.86 7.42 5.31
N GLY A 576 -21.79 6.75 5.75
CA GLY A 576 -20.56 6.59 4.97
C GLY A 576 -20.73 5.65 3.76
N PRO A 577 -20.31 6.05 2.55
CA PRO A 577 -20.02 5.17 1.42
C PRO A 577 -18.51 4.80 1.41
N GLY A 578 -18.08 3.58 1.11
CA GLY A 578 -18.80 2.34 0.85
C GLY A 578 -17.95 1.14 1.28
N ARG A 579 -18.60 0.02 1.57
CA ARG A 579 -18.00 -1.13 2.28
C ARG A 579 -16.94 -1.84 1.45
N GLY A 580 -15.81 -2.17 2.08
CA GLY A 580 -14.83 -3.11 1.55
C GLY A 580 -15.48 -4.43 1.09
N GLY A 581 -15.13 -4.87 -0.11
CA GLY A 581 -15.75 -6.02 -0.78
C GLY A 581 -15.41 -7.35 -0.13
N GLY A 582 -16.12 -7.70 0.95
CA GLY A 582 -15.98 -8.99 1.64
C GLY A 582 -16.21 -10.18 0.72
N PHE A 583 -15.24 -11.10 0.68
CA PHE A 583 -15.25 -12.28 -0.18
C PHE A 583 -16.38 -13.27 0.17
N PRO A 584 -17.19 -13.73 -0.81
CA PRO A 584 -18.08 -14.87 -0.62
C PRO A 584 -17.29 -16.17 -0.37
N GLY A 585 -17.59 -16.87 0.72
CA GLY A 585 -16.88 -18.08 1.11
C GLY A 585 -17.14 -19.26 0.18
N GLY A 586 -16.06 -19.90 -0.30
CA GLY A 586 -16.10 -21.25 -0.86
C GLY A 586 -15.62 -22.27 0.17
N ASP A 587 -16.49 -23.19 0.56
CA ASP A 587 -16.17 -24.29 1.46
C ASP A 587 -15.18 -25.27 0.81
N MET A 588 -14.07 -25.59 1.50
CA MET A 588 -13.18 -26.69 1.15
C MET A 588 -12.69 -27.41 2.41
N GLY A 589 -13.10 -28.67 2.54
CA GLY A 589 -12.86 -29.47 3.73
C GLY A 589 -11.44 -30.01 3.88
N GLY A 590 -10.83 -29.69 5.03
CA GLY A 590 -10.13 -30.65 5.88
C GLY A 590 -9.07 -31.59 5.26
N GLY A 591 -7.85 -31.10 5.08
CA GLY A 591 -6.65 -31.92 4.84
C GLY A 591 -5.55 -31.61 5.86
N ARG A 592 -5.54 -32.27 7.03
CA ARG A 592 -4.50 -32.07 8.05
C ARG A 592 -3.14 -32.57 7.56
N ASN A 593 -2.14 -31.69 7.50
CA ASN A 593 -0.75 -32.11 7.71
C ASN A 593 0.07 -30.98 8.37
N ARG A 594 0.81 -31.33 9.41
CA ARG A 594 1.71 -30.42 10.14
C ARG A 594 3.12 -30.61 9.63
N SER A 595 3.86 -29.52 9.40
CA SER A 595 5.22 -29.35 9.96
C SER A 595 5.83 -27.98 9.60
N ASN A 596 5.87 -27.07 10.58
CA ASN A 596 6.93 -26.06 10.66
C ASN A 596 8.09 -26.61 11.49
N THR A 597 9.32 -26.29 11.08
CA THR A 597 10.45 -26.05 12.01
C THR A 597 11.55 -25.25 11.30
N ARG A 598 11.70 -23.97 11.65
CA ARG A 598 13.05 -23.41 11.92
C ARG A 598 13.29 -23.52 13.43
N ASN A 599 13.79 -24.68 13.83
CA ASN A 599 14.48 -24.92 15.11
C ASN A 599 15.10 -26.31 15.00
N LEU A 600 16.43 -26.43 15.04
CA LEU A 600 17.16 -27.63 14.58
C LEU A 600 17.26 -28.77 15.62
N ILE A 601 16.35 -28.81 16.60
CA ILE A 601 16.40 -29.72 17.77
C ILE A 601 15.29 -30.79 17.79
N PRO A 602 14.03 -30.56 17.35
CA PRO A 602 12.99 -31.58 17.39
C PRO A 602 13.25 -32.78 16.46
N SER A 603 13.95 -32.58 15.34
CA SER A 603 14.22 -33.64 14.34
C SER A 603 15.05 -34.78 14.92
N LEU A 604 16.06 -34.50 15.75
CA LEU A 604 16.87 -35.51 16.43
C LEU A 604 16.06 -36.32 17.45
N ILE A 605 15.12 -35.69 18.16
CA ILE A 605 14.27 -36.36 19.15
C ILE A 605 13.27 -37.29 18.43
N VAL A 606 12.58 -36.80 17.40
CA VAL A 606 11.64 -37.62 16.61
C VAL A 606 12.37 -38.77 15.92
N THR A 607 13.55 -38.52 15.34
CA THR A 607 14.37 -39.57 14.70
C THR A 607 14.87 -40.60 15.70
N GLY A 608 15.31 -40.17 16.89
CA GLY A 608 15.70 -41.06 17.98
C GLY A 608 14.55 -41.95 18.46
N VAL A 609 13.35 -41.39 18.64
CA VAL A 609 12.15 -42.13 19.02
C VAL A 609 11.73 -43.13 17.94
N CYS A 610 11.69 -42.73 16.67
CA CYS A 610 11.37 -43.64 15.55
C CYS A 610 12.39 -44.78 15.42
N THR A 611 13.68 -44.49 15.58
CA THR A 611 14.74 -45.51 15.54
C THR A 611 14.63 -46.49 16.72
N LEU A 612 14.35 -45.99 17.93
CA LEU A 612 14.11 -46.81 19.11
C LEU A 612 12.90 -47.73 18.94
N ILE A 613 11.80 -47.22 18.38
CA ILE A 613 10.58 -48.01 18.09
C ILE A 613 10.89 -49.13 17.09
N MET A 614 11.67 -48.87 16.03
CA MET A 614 12.08 -49.92 15.09
C MET A 614 12.99 -50.97 15.73
N ILE A 615 13.93 -50.58 16.59
CA ILE A 615 14.79 -51.52 17.34
C ILE A 615 13.94 -52.39 18.29
N LEU A 616 12.95 -51.81 18.98
CA LEU A 616 12.02 -52.55 19.84
C LEU A 616 11.14 -53.52 19.05
N ALA A 617 10.68 -53.14 17.85
CA ALA A 617 9.94 -54.02 16.95
C ALA A 617 10.81 -55.21 16.48
N ILE A 618 12.08 -54.97 16.14
CA ILE A 618 13.05 -56.03 15.80
C ILE A 618 13.24 -56.99 16.99
N PHE A 619 13.38 -56.47 18.21
CA PHE A 619 13.52 -57.29 19.42
C PHE A 619 12.25 -58.10 19.72
N PHE A 620 11.07 -57.52 19.52
CA PHE A 620 9.79 -58.22 19.67
C PHE A 620 9.68 -59.40 18.69
N VAL A 621 9.95 -59.18 17.40
CA VAL A 621 9.94 -60.23 16.36
C VAL A 621 10.99 -61.31 16.63
N TYR A 622 12.18 -60.93 17.12
CA TYR A 622 13.23 -61.88 17.51
C TYR A 622 12.78 -62.77 18.69
N LYS A 623 12.14 -62.19 19.71
CA LYS A 623 11.72 -62.92 20.93
C LYS A 623 10.47 -63.78 20.71
N PHE A 624 9.56 -63.41 19.79
CA PHE A 624 8.33 -64.17 19.50
C PHE A 624 8.49 -65.32 18.49
N LYS A 625 9.56 -66.11 18.62
CA LYS A 625 9.83 -67.26 17.75
C LYS A 625 9.00 -68.49 18.16
N ARG A 626 7.83 -68.66 17.52
CA ARG A 626 6.94 -69.87 17.54
C ARG A 626 6.62 -70.46 18.94
N ARG A 627 5.50 -70.07 19.54
CA ARG A 627 4.72 -71.01 20.37
C ARG A 627 4.10 -72.07 19.46
N LYS A 628 4.55 -73.33 19.55
CA LYS A 628 3.90 -74.46 18.85
C LYS A 628 2.49 -74.64 19.40
N TYR A 629 1.47 -74.57 18.56
CA TYR A 629 0.19 -75.20 18.85
C TYR A 629 0.38 -76.72 18.81
N ILE A 630 0.33 -77.37 19.98
CA ILE A 630 0.31 -78.82 20.10
C ILE A 630 -1.14 -79.27 20.03
N ARG A 631 -1.51 -79.97 18.96
CA ARG A 631 -2.58 -80.99 18.93
C ARG A 631 -2.36 -81.87 17.70
N GLY A 632 -1.51 -82.87 17.87
CA GLY A 632 -1.44 -84.04 17.00
C GLY A 632 -2.00 -85.23 17.77
N LEU A 633 -2.88 -86.00 17.14
CA LEU A 633 -3.46 -87.20 17.74
C LEU A 633 -2.36 -88.23 18.05
N ALA A 634 -2.37 -88.76 19.26
CA ALA A 634 -2.00 -90.14 19.51
C ALA A 634 -3.30 -90.98 19.56
N LYS A 635 -3.15 -92.30 19.41
CA LYS A 635 -4.21 -93.32 19.42
C LYS A 635 -5.23 -93.15 20.55
#